data_AF-A0A357MHS5-F1
#
_entry.id   AF-A0A357MHS5-F1
#
_cell.length_a   1.000
_cell.length_b   1.000
_cell.length_c   1.000
_cell.angle_alpha   90.00
_cell.angle_beta   90.00
_cell.angle_gamma   90.00
#
_symmetry.space_group_name_H-M   'P 1'
#
loop_
_entity.id
_entity.type
_entity.pdbx_description
1 polymer ?
#
loop_
_entity_poly.entity_id
_entity_poly.type
_entity_poly.pdbx_seq_one_letter_code
_entity_poly.pdbx_strand_id
1 'polypeptide(L)'
;MHLRAMLIRAHGWAKKLKSGTQLSDIARCEYLPGSFIRNRAQLAFLSPKIQAAFLDGTQPPELPLKHLVSVTLPLGWCDQKQMLGF
;
A
#
# COMPACT_ATOMS: atom_id res chain seq x y z
N MET A 1 14.86 1.72 -4.87
CA MET A 1 15.06 1.01 -3.57
C MET A 1 13.94 1.24 -2.54
N HIS A 2 13.34 2.43 -2.41
CA HIS A 2 12.36 2.71 -1.33
C HIS A 2 11.01 1.97 -1.42
N LEU A 3 10.58 1.58 -2.62
CA LEU A 3 9.22 1.07 -2.81
C LEU A 3 9.02 -0.39 -2.41
N ARG A 4 10.01 -1.25 -2.67
CA ARG A 4 9.98 -2.64 -2.19
C ARG A 4 9.88 -2.72 -0.67
N ALA A 5 10.68 -1.91 0.03
CA ALA A 5 10.61 -1.81 1.49
C ALA A 5 9.24 -1.32 1.96
N MET A 6 8.63 -0.39 1.23
CA MET A 6 7.28 0.09 1.51
C MET A 6 6.22 -1.02 1.36
N LEU A 7 6.30 -1.84 0.30
CA LEU A 7 5.40 -2.99 0.13
C LEU A 7 5.55 -4.01 1.26
N ILE A 8 6.79 -4.33 1.66
CA ILE A 8 7.04 -5.23 2.79
C ILE A 8 6.41 -4.69 4.08
N ARG A 9 6.60 -3.40 4.38
CA ARG A 9 5.98 -2.76 5.56
C ARG A 9 4.45 -2.77 5.47
N ALA A 10 3.89 -2.46 4.31
CA ALA A 10 2.44 -2.48 4.10
C ALA A 10 1.85 -3.87 4.39
N HIS A 11 2.47 -4.93 3.88
CA HIS A 11 2.07 -6.31 4.17
C HIS A 11 2.20 -6.64 5.66
N GLY A 12 3.29 -6.22 6.31
CA GLY A 12 3.47 -6.39 7.76
C GLY A 12 2.38 -5.71 8.59
N TRP A 13 2.03 -4.47 8.26
CA TRP A 13 0.95 -3.74 8.94
C TRP A 13 -0.41 -4.36 8.66
N ALA A 14 -0.71 -4.73 7.42
CA ALA A 14 -1.94 -5.41 7.06
C ALA A 14 -2.09 -6.73 7.83
N LYS A 15 -1.01 -7.49 8.02
CA LYS A 15 -1.01 -8.72 8.82
C LYS A 15 -1.33 -8.44 10.30
N LYS A 16 -0.69 -7.44 10.91
CA LYS A 16 -0.96 -7.03 12.31
C LYS A 16 -2.41 -6.57 12.49
N LEU A 17 -2.93 -5.77 11.55
CA LEU A 17 -4.33 -5.34 11.57
C LEU A 17 -5.29 -6.53 11.47
N LYS A 18 -5.01 -7.48 10.58
CA LYS A 18 -5.81 -8.72 10.43
C LYS A 18 -5.77 -9.62 11.67
N SER A 19 -4.69 -9.59 12.45
CA SER A 19 -4.60 -10.31 13.73
C SER A 19 -5.28 -9.59 14.90
N GLY A 20 -5.98 -8.48 14.65
CA GLY A 20 -6.69 -7.72 15.69
C GLY A 20 -5.82 -6.72 16.46
N THR A 21 -4.56 -6.52 16.06
CA THR A 21 -3.71 -5.47 16.65
C THR A 21 -4.28 -4.11 16.27
N GLN A 22 -4.45 -3.22 17.25
CA GLN A 22 -5.01 -1.89 16.98
C GLN A 22 -4.04 -1.03 16.16
N LEU A 23 -4.59 -0.15 15.32
CA LEU A 23 -3.80 0.78 14.51
C LEU A 23 -2.92 1.70 15.37
N SER A 24 -3.44 2.13 16.53
CA SER A 24 -2.73 2.94 17.53
C SER A 24 -1.48 2.23 18.07
N ASP A 25 -1.57 0.92 18.32
CA ASP A 25 -0.44 0.12 18.80
C ASP A 25 0.64 -0.01 17.72
N ILE A 26 0.23 -0.28 16.48
CA ILE A 26 1.16 -0.35 15.34
C ILE A 26 1.86 1.00 15.15
N ALA A 27 1.10 2.09 15.16
CA ALA A 27 1.62 3.45 15.03
C ALA A 27 2.65 3.79 16.13
N ARG A 28 2.34 3.44 17.39
CA ARG A 28 3.23 3.61 18.54
C ARG A 28 4.52 2.81 18.40
N CYS A 29 4.43 1.52 18.02
CA CYS A 29 5.61 0.66 17.82
C CYS A 29 6.52 1.14 16.67
N GLU A 30 5.93 1.74 15.63
CA GLU A 30 6.66 2.20 14.45
C GLU A 30 7.12 3.66 14.56
N TYR A 31 6.76 4.36 15.64
CA TYR A 31 6.96 5.80 15.82
C TYR A 31 6.43 6.64 14.64
N LEU A 32 5.25 6.27 14.13
CA LEU A 32 4.63 6.88 12.96
C LEU A 32 3.19 7.30 13.24
N PRO A 33 2.67 8.35 12.59
CA PRO A 33 1.25 8.70 12.67
C PRO A 33 0.35 7.57 12.17
N GLY A 34 -0.80 7.35 12.83
CA GLY A 34 -1.75 6.31 12.41
C GLY A 34 -2.27 6.49 10.97
N SER A 35 -2.41 7.74 10.50
CA SER A 35 -2.75 8.06 9.11
C SER A 35 -1.68 7.58 8.13
N PHE A 36 -0.40 7.70 8.50
CA PHE A 36 0.72 7.23 7.69
C PHE A 36 0.67 5.72 7.51
N ILE A 37 0.42 4.98 8.60
CA ILE A 37 0.26 3.52 8.58
C ILE A 37 -0.95 3.13 7.72
N ARG A 38 -2.12 3.73 7.97
CA ARG A 38 -3.37 3.43 7.26
C ARG A 38 -3.24 3.59 5.75
N ASN A 39 -2.80 4.76 5.30
CA ASN A 39 -2.75 5.10 3.88
C ASN A 39 -1.71 4.28 3.10
N ARG A 40 -0.79 3.61 3.80
CA ARG A 40 0.25 2.77 3.20
C ARG A 40 -0.01 1.29 3.38
N ALA A 41 -0.71 0.88 4.44
CA ALA A 41 -1.16 -0.50 4.62
C ALA A 41 -2.05 -0.95 3.45
N GLN A 42 -2.79 -0.03 2.82
CA GLN A 42 -3.60 -0.36 1.64
C GLN A 42 -2.80 -0.89 0.45
N LEU A 43 -1.50 -0.58 0.37
CA LEU A 43 -0.63 -1.07 -0.71
C LEU A 43 -0.51 -2.61 -0.70
N ALA A 44 -0.74 -3.24 0.44
CA ALA A 44 -0.77 -4.70 0.56
C ALA A 44 -1.95 -5.34 -0.20
N PHE A 45 -2.97 -4.55 -0.56
CA PHE A 45 -4.18 -5.01 -1.26
C PHE A 45 -4.19 -4.65 -2.75
N LEU A 46 -3.12 -4.05 -3.27
CA LEU A 46 -2.96 -3.85 -4.72
C LEU A 46 -2.96 -5.19 -5.45
N SER A 47 -3.44 -5.21 -6.69
CA SER A 47 -3.38 -6.42 -7.51
C SER A 47 -1.94 -6.91 -7.69
N PRO A 48 -1.71 -8.23 -7.80
CA PRO A 48 -0.37 -8.77 -8.02
C PRO A 48 0.35 -8.15 -9.23
N LYS A 49 -0.37 -7.87 -10.31
CA LYS A 49 0.16 -7.20 -11.51
C LYS A 49 0.73 -5.81 -11.18
N ILE A 50 -0.01 -5.02 -10.41
CA ILE A 50 0.40 -3.67 -10.02
C ILE A 50 1.61 -3.76 -9.08
N GLN A 51 1.58 -4.65 -8.08
CA GLN A 51 2.71 -4.86 -7.18
C GLN A 51 3.98 -5.26 -7.95
N ALA A 52 3.87 -6.15 -8.94
CA ALA A 52 4.98 -6.56 -9.80
C ALA A 52 5.56 -5.37 -10.57
N ALA A 53 4.71 -4.59 -11.25
CA ALA A 53 5.18 -3.41 -12.00
C ALA A 53 5.90 -2.38 -11.11
N PHE A 54 5.45 -2.22 -9.88
CA PHE A 54 6.13 -1.37 -8.89
C PHE A 54 7.47 -1.92 -8.42
N LEU A 55 7.61 -3.25 -8.32
CA LEU A 55 8.89 -3.89 -7.99
C LEU A 55 9.87 -3.83 -9.16
N ASP A 56 9.36 -3.95 -10.38
CA ASP A 56 10.14 -3.93 -11.62
C ASP A 56 10.46 -2.49 -12.09
N GLY A 57 9.87 -1.48 -11.45
CA GLY A 57 10.05 -0.07 -11.85
C GLY A 57 9.33 0.31 -13.14
N THR A 58 8.39 -0.53 -13.59
CA THR A 58 7.60 -0.38 -14.82
C THR A 58 6.23 0.23 -14.57
N GLN A 59 5.99 0.78 -13.37
CA GLN A 59 4.76 1.53 -13.11
C GLN A 59 4.64 2.73 -14.07
N PRO A 60 3.40 3.14 -14.44
CA PRO A 60 3.19 4.35 -15.22
C PRO A 60 3.88 5.57 -14.57
N PRO A 61 4.56 6.45 -15.34
CA PRO A 61 5.25 7.62 -14.79
C PRO A 61 4.29 8.58 -14.07
N GLU A 62 3.03 8.60 -14.51
CA GLU A 62 1.92 9.34 -13.91
C GLU A 62 1.48 8.80 -12.54
N LEU A 63 1.97 7.62 -12.13
CA LEU A 63 1.52 6.90 -10.94
C LEU A 63 2.59 6.82 -9.84
N PRO A 64 2.91 7.95 -9.18
CA PRO A 64 3.83 7.96 -8.06
C PRO A 64 3.19 7.35 -6.81
N LEU A 65 4.03 6.84 -5.90
CA LEU A 65 3.59 6.32 -4.60
C LEU A 65 2.67 7.30 -3.84
N LYS A 66 2.90 8.61 -3.95
CA LYS A 66 2.07 9.64 -3.33
C LYS A 66 0.60 9.59 -3.78
N HIS A 67 0.36 9.21 -5.04
CA HIS A 67 -0.99 9.08 -5.60
C HIS A 67 -1.70 7.85 -5.01
N LEU A 68 -1.01 6.71 -4.92
CA LEU A 68 -1.57 5.49 -4.32
C LEU A 68 -1.98 5.68 -2.86
N VAL A 69 -1.25 6.49 -2.10
CA VAL A 69 -1.54 6.73 -0.68
C VAL A 69 -2.54 7.88 -0.45
N SER A 70 -2.87 8.65 -1.49
CA SER A 70 -3.86 9.75 -1.41
C SER A 70 -5.26 9.34 -1.82
N VAL A 71 -5.41 8.23 -2.54
CA VAL A 71 -6.71 7.73 -3.00
C VAL A 71 -7.17 6.54 -2.17
N THR A 72 -8.48 6.31 -2.17
CA THR A 72 -9.06 5.06 -1.67
C THR A 72 -9.00 4.02 -2.78
N LEU A 73 -8.24 2.95 -2.58
CA LEU A 73 -8.13 1.88 -3.56
C LEU A 73 -9.42 1.04 -3.61
N PRO A 74 -9.96 0.76 -4.82
CA PRO A 74 -11.03 -0.22 -4.98
C PRO A 74 -10.61 -1.58 -4.43
N LEU A 75 -11.56 -2.35 -3.90
CA LEU A 75 -11.28 -3.73 -3.48
C LEU A 75 -11.11 -4.67 -4.68
N GLY A 76 -11.81 -4.40 -5.78
CA GLY A 76 -11.73 -5.16 -7.02
C GLY A 76 -10.44 -4.87 -7.78
N TRP A 77 -9.66 -5.91 -8.11
CA TRP A 77 -8.43 -5.74 -8.88
C TRP A 77 -8.65 -5.23 -10.30
N CYS A 78 -9.79 -5.53 -10.93
CA CYS A 78 -10.15 -4.95 -12.23
C CYS A 78 -10.31 -3.43 -12.13
N ASP A 79 -11.03 -2.97 -11.12
CA ASP A 79 -11.26 -1.54 -10.88
C ASP A 79 -9.97 -0.82 -10.50
N GLN A 80 -9.09 -1.47 -9.72
CA GLN A 80 -7.76 -0.93 -9.43
C GLN A 80 -6.95 -0.71 -10.72
N LYS A 81 -6.95 -1.69 -11.63
CA LYS A 81 -6.23 -1.56 -12.91
C LYS A 81 -6.78 -0.42 -13.75
N GLN A 82 -8.11 -0.34 -13.88
CA GLN A 82 -8.76 0.74 -14.62
C GLN A 82 -8.46 2.11 -14.03
N MET A 83 -8.54 2.25 -12.70
CA MET A 83 -8.27 3.51 -11.99
C MET A 83 -6.80 3.94 -12.08
N LEU A 84 -5.88 2.97 -12.11
CA LEU A 84 -4.43 3.23 -12.02
C LEU A 84 -3.71 3.14 -13.38
N GLY A 85 -4.44 2.85 -14.47
CA GLY A 85 -3.90 2.80 -15.83
C GLY A 85 -3.08 1.54 -16.14
N PHE A 86 -3.52 0.37 -15.66
CA PHE A 86 -2.84 -0.94 -15.80
C PHE A 86 -3.60 -1.99 -16.63
#